data_AF-A0A9D6I4A1-F1
#
_entry.id   AF-A0A9D6I4A1-F1
#
_cell.length_a   1.000
_cell.length_b   1.000
_cell.length_c   1.000
_cell.angle_alpha   90.00
_cell.angle_beta   90.00
_cell.angle_gamma   90.00
#
_symmetry.space_group_name_H-M   'P 1'
#
loop_
_entity.id
_entity.type
_entity.pdbx_description
1 polymer ?
#
loop_
_entity_poly.entity_id
_entity_poly.type
_entity_poly.pdbx_seq_one_letter_code
_entity_poly.pdbx_strand_id
1 'polypeptide(L)' 'MPCHRAVEYLSQRGVPFTEKNVRNDPAARQELLAMGFTSVPLLLIGARRLTGFNPAEIEAALRASAPTPMGSDPEP' A
#
# COMPACT_ATOMS: atom_id res chain seq x y z
N MET A 1 -15.52 4.12 -1.13
CA MET A 1 -14.63 3.38 -2.06
C MET A 1 -13.38 2.92 -1.31
N PRO A 2 -12.92 1.68 -1.47
CA PRO A 2 -11.85 1.09 -0.66
C PRO A 2 -10.44 1.63 -0.95
N CYS A 3 -10.19 2.21 -2.13
CA CYS A 3 -8.89 2.78 -2.47
C CYS A 3 -8.50 3.97 -1.59
N HIS A 4 -9.49 4.79 -1.17
CA HIS A 4 -9.22 5.97 -0.36
C HIS A 4 -8.75 5.59 1.05
N ARG A 5 -9.30 4.51 1.63
CA ARG A 5 -8.91 4.08 2.98
C ARG A 5 -7.43 3.68 3.09
N ALA A 6 -6.86 3.03 2.07
CA ALA A 6 -5.45 2.65 2.10
C ALA A 6 -4.52 3.88 1.99
N VAL A 7 -4.85 4.81 1.09
CA VAL A 7 -4.10 6.05 0.89
C VAL A 7 -4.18 6.93 2.14
N GLU A 8 -5.38 7.11 2.69
CA GLU A 8 -5.63 7.92 3.89
C GLU A 8 -4.94 7.32 5.12
N TYR A 9 -4.96 5.99 5.27
CA TYR A 9 -4.27 5.27 6.35
C TYR A 9 -2.73 5.38 6.28
N LEU A 10 -2.15 5.48 5.08
CA LEU A 10 -0.72 5.70 4.88
C LEU A 10 -0.34 7.18 5.04
N SER A 11 -1.15 8.09 4.50
CA SER A 11 -0.99 9.54 4.65
C SER A 11 -1.07 9.99 6.10
N GLN A 12 -2.04 9.46 6.88
CA GLN A 12 -2.16 9.74 8.32
C GLN A 12 -0.93 9.28 9.12
N ARG A 13 -0.23 8.25 8.66
CA ARG A 13 1.01 7.76 9.28
C ARG A 13 2.27 8.45 8.77
N GLY A 14 2.14 9.42 7.86
CA GLY A 14 3.28 10.09 7.23
C GLY A 14 4.20 9.14 6.45
N VAL A 15 3.72 7.96 6.06
CA VAL A 15 4.53 7.00 5.31
C VAL A 15 4.65 7.51 3.88
N PRO A 16 5.86 7.71 3.34
CA PRO A 16 6.01 8.04 1.93
C PRO A 16 5.57 6.82 1.09
N PHE A 17 4.54 6.99 0.27
CA PHE A 17 4.07 5.97 -0.66
C PHE A 17 3.92 6.58 -2.07
N THR A 18 3.93 5.72 -3.08
CA THR A 18 3.66 6.10 -4.46
C THR A 18 2.36 5.44 -4.90
N GLU A 19 1.35 6.25 -5.21
CA GLU A 19 0.10 5.75 -5.76
C GLU A 19 0.27 5.48 -7.26
N LYS A 20 0.33 4.20 -7.65
CA LYS A 20 0.27 3.77 -9.05
C LYS A 20 -1.14 3.30 -9.38
N ASN A 21 -1.85 4.07 -10.20
CA ASN A 21 -3.22 3.74 -10.61
C ASN A 21 -3.24 2.90 -11.90
N VAL A 22 -3.35 1.58 -11.79
CA VAL A 22 -3.41 0.67 -12.96
C VAL A 22 -4.61 0.87 -13.88
N ARG A 23 -5.62 1.65 -13.46
CA ARG A 23 -6.79 1.99 -14.27
C ARG A 23 -6.49 3.13 -15.25
N ASN A 24 -5.65 4.07 -14.83
CA ASN A 24 -5.25 5.22 -15.64
C ASN A 24 -3.84 5.07 -16.25
N ASP A 25 -3.02 4.18 -15.69
CA ASP A 25 -1.66 3.90 -16.13
C ASP A 25 -1.55 2.47 -16.70
N PRO A 26 -1.52 2.33 -18.04
CA PRO A 26 -1.37 1.04 -18.69
C PRO A 26 0.01 0.39 -18.45
N ALA A 27 1.06 1.16 -18.15
CA ALA A 27 2.37 0.62 -17.82
C ALA A 27 2.35 -0.04 -16.43
N ALA A 28 1.70 0.59 -15.44
CA ALA A 28 1.49 -0.03 -14.13
C ALA A 28 0.65 -1.32 -14.22
N ARG A 29 -0.32 -1.37 -15.14
CA ARG A 29 -1.08 -2.59 -15.44
C ARG A 29 -0.21 -3.68 -16.07
N GLN A 30 0.69 -3.33 -16.98
CA GLN A 30 1.64 -4.28 -17.55
C GLN A 30 2.61 -4.81 -16.49
N GLU A 31 3.13 -3.97 -15.60
CA GLU A 31 3.95 -4.40 -14.46
C GLU A 31 3.18 -5.40 -13.58
N LEU A 32 1.91 -5.12 -13.27
CA LEU A 32 1.04 -6.01 -12.49
C LEU A 32 0.95 -7.42 -13.12
N LEU A 33 0.66 -7.46 -14.42
CA LEU A 33 0.56 -8.71 -15.18
C LEU A 33 1.90 -9.43 -15.32
N ALA A 34 3.00 -8.69 -15.54
CA ALA A 34 4.35 -9.24 -15.62
C ALA A 34 4.80 -9.85 -14.29
N MET A 35 4.31 -9.32 -13.16
CA MET A 35 4.53 -9.90 -11.83
C MET A 35 3.65 -11.14 -11.55
N GLY A 36 2.69 -11.46 -12.43
CA GLY A 36 1.77 -12.59 -12.26
C GLY A 36 0.53 -12.28 -11.41
N PHE A 37 0.28 -11.01 -11.10
CA PHE A 37 -0.90 -10.59 -10.33
C PHE A 37 -2.02 -10.15 -11.28
N THR A 38 -3.24 -10.59 -10.98
CA THR A 38 -4.43 -10.31 -11.80
C THR A 38 -5.50 -9.52 -11.03
N SER A 39 -5.32 -9.32 -9.73
CA SER A 39 -6.27 -8.69 -8.84
C SER A 39 -5.68 -7.45 -8.15
N VAL A 40 -6.48 -6.39 -8.08
CA VAL A 40 -6.20 -5.16 -7.32
C VAL A 40 -7.11 -5.07 -6.08
N PRO A 41 -6.71 -4.36 -5.01
CA PRO A 41 -5.47 -3.57 -4.87
C PRO A 41 -4.23 -4.45 -4.67
N LEU A 42 -3.09 -4.05 -5.26
CA LEU A 42 -1.77 -4.63 -4.97
C LEU A 42 -0.98 -3.59 -4.18
N LEU A 43 -0.52 -3.92 -2.97
CA LEU A 43 0.35 -3.08 -2.17
C LEU A 43 1.78 -3.64 -2.24
N LEU A 44 2.72 -2.78 -2.63
CA LEU A 44 4.15 -3.07 -2.61
C LEU A 44 4.77 -2.31 -1.45
N ILE A 45 5.23 -3.02 -0.42
CA ILE A 45 5.81 -2.43 0.79
C ILE A 45 7.21 -3.01 0.96
N GLY A 46 8.23 -2.21 0.60
CA GLY A 46 9.61 -2.68 0.52
C GLY A 46 9.75 -3.86 -0.43
N ALA A 47 10.15 -5.03 0.10
CA ALA A 47 10.24 -6.28 -0.66
C ALA A 47 8.94 -7.11 -0.64
N ARG A 48 7.93 -6.74 0.16
CA ARG A 48 6.68 -7.49 0.27
C ARG A 48 5.68 -7.04 -0.78
N ARG A 49 4.98 -8.01 -1.35
CA ARG A 49 3.91 -7.82 -2.32
C ARG A 49 2.63 -8.40 -1.72
N LEU A 50 1.66 -7.55 -1.47
CA LEU A 50 0.41 -7.91 -0.81
C LEU A 50 -0.73 -7.72 -1.80
N THR A 51 -1.48 -8.78 -2.07
CA THR A 51 -2.67 -8.73 -2.92
C THR A 51 -3.92 -8.62 -2.06
N GLY A 52 -4.77 -7.64 -2.38
CA GLY A 52 -5.95 -7.32 -1.59
C GLY A 52 -5.66 -6.33 -0.46
N PHE A 53 -6.72 -5.93 0.24
CA PHE A 53 -6.62 -5.07 1.41
C PHE A 53 -6.66 -5.92 2.68
N ASN A 54 -5.49 -6.27 3.22
CA ASN A 54 -5.36 -6.96 4.50
C ASN A 54 -4.60 -6.08 5.50
N PRO A 55 -5.27 -5.43 6.46
CA PRO A 55 -4.62 -4.53 7.40
C PRO A 55 -3.54 -5.21 8.25
N ALA A 56 -3.71 -6.49 8.61
CA ALA A 56 -2.71 -7.23 9.39
C ALA A 56 -1.40 -7.45 8.61
N GLU A 57 -1.51 -7.80 7.33
CA GLU A 57 -0.33 -7.99 6.47
C GLU A 57 0.33 -6.66 6.11
N ILE A 58 -0.48 -5.61 5.88
CA ILE A 58 0.01 -4.26 5.64
C ILE A 58 0.82 -3.78 6.86
N GLU A 59 0.29 -3.93 8.06
CA GLU A 59 0.97 -3.52 9.28
C GLU A 59 2.27 -4.32 9.51
N ALA A 60 2.26 -5.64 9.25
CA ALA A 60 3.46 -6.47 9.33
C ALA A 60 4.53 -6.06 8.30
N ALA A 61 4.11 -5.71 7.09
CA ALA A 61 5.01 -5.27 6.03
C ALA A 61 5.58 -3.87 6.31
N LEU A 62 4.77 -2.94 6.82
CA LEU A 62 5.21 -1.61 7.26
C LEU A 62 6.22 -1.73 8.40
N ARG A 63 5.96 -2.59 9.38
CA ARG A 63 6.88 -2.86 10.50
C ARG A 63 8.22 -3.42 10.03
N ALA A 64 8.21 -4.19 8.94
CA ALA A 64 9.42 -4.75 8.33
C ALA A 64 10.18 -3.74 7.45
N SER A 65 9.53 -2.68 6.94
CA SER A 65 10.16 -1.71 6.02
C SER A 65 10.39 -0.31 6.62
N ALA A 66 9.96 -0.04 7.85
CA ALA A 66 10.09 1.29 8.44
C ALA A 66 11.51 1.57 8.96
N PRO A 67 12.17 2.66 8.54
CA PRO A 67 12.80 3.57 9.47
C PRO A 67 11.69 4.39 10.15
N THR A 68 11.62 4.31 11.48
CA THR A 68 10.72 5.10 12.35
C THR A 68 10.75 6.60 12.03
N PRO A 69 9.67 7.37 12.28
CA PRO A 69 9.49 7.87 13.65
C PRO A 69 8.05 7.88 14.19
N MET A 70 8.01 7.87 15.52
CA MET A 70 6.93 8.23 16.44
C MET A 70 6.00 9.36 15.99
N GLY A 71 4.74 9.25 16.42
CA GLY A 71 3.76 10.34 16.55
C GLY A 71 2.56 10.19 15.62
N SER A 72 1.31 10.21 16.05
CA SER A 72 0.74 10.51 17.35
C SER A 72 -0.69 9.96 17.38
N ASP A 73 -0.96 9.16 18.40
CA ASP A 73 -2.19 9.11 19.19
C ASP A 73 -3.60 8.82 18.59
N PRO A 74 -4.49 8.27 19.45
CA PRO A 74 -5.79 7.72 19.11
C PRO A 74 -6.87 8.80 18.94
N GLU A 75 -7.84 8.51 18.08
CA GLU A 75 -9.02 9.35 17.83
C GLU A 75 -9.91 9.46 19.10
N PRO A 76 -10.44 10.65 19.45
CA PRO A 76 -11.51 10.81 20.43
C PRO A 76 -12.89 10.36 19.90
#